data_AF-X8HR49-F1
#
_entry.id   AF-X8HR49-F1
#
_cell.length_a   1.000
_cell.length_b   1.000
_cell.length_c   1.000
_cell.angle_alpha   90.00
_cell.angle_beta   90.00
_cell.angle_gamma   90.00
#
_symmetry.space_group_name_H-M   'P 1'
#
loop_
_entity.id
_entity.type
_entity.pdbx_description
1 polymer ?
#
loop_
_entity_poly.entity_id
_entity_poly.type
_entity_poly.pdbx_seq_one_letter_code
_entity_poly.pdbx_strand_id
1 'polypeptide(L)'
;MSKEERDKNQKLFLDDDVEIMVATNAFGMGINKSNIRYVIHANIPADLESYYQEAGRAGRDGGPAEAILIYNEKDRDIQRYLMEKEAEGKKDKNYLNKRLKNFNKMLEYTELKTCYREYILKYFGEKMIRNYCGYCENCKKEKNIKDFSLEAKKIISGVGRAKESLGISTLANMLMGKADTKMLNKGLDKISTFGIMREDKQEWIESFINYMISEKYLVQSAGSFPVLKLGKKYKDILNGNIKVIRKEDEKIDFDYYENNLFKELNSLRKEISKKENIAPYIIFSDMTLIEMAEKKPRNRWDMLKIKGIGNQKFKSYGEKFLERINNYCMEERV
;
A
#
# COMPACT_ATOMS: atom_id res chain seq x y z
N MET A 1 -7.43 6.08 40.88
CA MET A 1 -8.18 7.17 40.24
C MET A 1 -9.64 6.75 40.13
N SER A 2 -10.54 7.53 40.74
CA SER A 2 -11.98 7.30 40.64
C SER A 2 -12.49 7.59 39.22
N LYS A 3 -13.73 7.22 38.91
CA LYS A 3 -14.36 7.56 37.62
C LYS A 3 -14.47 9.09 37.44
N GLU A 4 -14.88 9.79 38.48
CA GLU A 4 -15.02 11.25 38.48
C GLU A 4 -13.69 11.97 38.22
N GLU A 5 -12.60 11.50 38.84
CA GLU A 5 -11.26 12.05 38.58
C GLU A 5 -10.81 11.82 37.12
N ARG A 6 -11.12 10.64 36.56
CA ARG A 6 -10.81 10.34 35.15
C ARG A 6 -11.59 11.26 34.21
N ASP A 7 -12.90 11.40 34.43
CA ASP A 7 -13.77 12.23 33.59
C ASP A 7 -13.36 13.70 33.65
N LYS A 8 -12.98 14.20 34.84
CA LYS A 8 -12.45 15.55 35.03
C LYS A 8 -11.15 15.78 34.25
N ASN A 9 -10.16 14.90 34.41
CA ASN A 9 -8.86 15.04 33.75
C ASN A 9 -8.99 14.90 32.23
N GLN A 10 -9.86 14.00 31.76
CA GLN A 10 -10.17 13.87 30.35
C GLN A 10 -10.77 15.17 29.80
N LYS A 11 -11.72 15.78 30.50
CA LYS A 11 -12.33 17.04 30.09
C LYS A 11 -11.30 18.17 29.99
N LEU A 12 -10.45 18.33 31.01
CA LEU A 12 -9.41 19.37 31.01
C LEU A 12 -8.47 19.27 29.80
N PHE A 13 -8.10 18.05 29.40
CA PHE A 13 -7.29 17.87 28.20
C PHE A 13 -8.06 18.07 26.90
N LEU A 14 -9.34 17.67 26.85
CA LEU A 14 -10.18 17.90 25.68
C LEU A 14 -10.37 19.39 25.41
N ASP A 15 -10.59 20.16 26.48
CA ASP A 15 -10.85 21.60 26.46
C ASP A 15 -9.56 22.46 26.35
N ASP A 16 -8.39 21.82 26.20
CA ASP A 16 -7.06 22.46 26.12
C ASP A 16 -6.62 23.22 27.40
N ASP A 17 -7.27 22.96 28.55
CA ASP A 17 -6.85 23.47 29.87
C ASP A 17 -5.58 22.80 30.39
N VAL A 18 -5.26 21.61 29.87
CA VAL A 18 -4.02 20.86 30.17
C VAL A 18 -3.38 20.41 28.87
N GLU A 19 -2.10 20.70 28.69
CA GLU A 19 -1.35 20.38 27.47
C GLU A 19 -0.91 18.91 27.36
N ILE A 20 -0.61 18.28 28.50
CA ILE A 20 -0.02 16.95 28.55
C ILE A 20 -0.84 16.04 29.44
N MET A 21 -1.13 14.85 28.94
CA MET A 21 -1.79 13.80 29.70
C MET A 21 -0.96 12.52 29.69
N VAL A 22 -0.67 12.03 30.89
CA VAL A 22 0.00 10.75 31.11
C VAL A 22 -1.05 9.70 31.44
N ALA A 23 -1.06 8.62 30.67
CA ALA A 23 -2.12 7.63 30.69
C ALA A 23 -1.57 6.22 30.42
N THR A 24 -2.23 5.22 31.02
CA THR A 24 -2.06 3.82 30.61
C THR A 24 -3.03 3.48 29.48
N ASN A 25 -2.89 2.30 28.85
CA ASN A 25 -3.74 1.85 27.75
C ASN A 25 -5.24 1.89 28.08
N ALA A 26 -5.60 1.77 29.37
CA ALA A 26 -6.98 1.85 29.86
C ALA A 26 -7.65 3.22 29.61
N PHE A 27 -6.86 4.28 29.44
CA PHE A 27 -7.36 5.63 29.24
C PHE A 27 -7.44 6.02 27.75
N GLY A 28 -6.67 5.36 26.88
CA GLY A 28 -6.67 5.66 25.45
C GLY A 28 -8.03 5.41 24.78
N MET A 29 -8.70 4.31 25.09
CA MET A 29 -9.94 3.88 24.41
C MET A 29 -11.12 4.86 24.62
N GLY A 30 -11.25 5.89 23.77
CA GLY A 30 -12.42 6.78 23.75
C GLY A 30 -12.13 8.26 23.53
N ILE A 31 -10.88 8.70 23.64
CA ILE A 31 -10.53 10.12 23.42
C ILE A 31 -10.62 10.45 21.93
N ASN A 32 -11.45 11.44 21.60
CA ASN A 32 -11.61 11.98 20.25
C ASN A 32 -11.22 13.47 20.20
N LYS A 33 -9.95 13.75 20.49
CA LYS A 33 -9.33 15.07 20.30
C LYS A 33 -8.59 15.07 18.96
N SER A 34 -8.92 15.99 18.06
CA SER A 34 -8.38 15.97 16.69
C SER A 34 -6.97 16.56 16.59
N ASN A 35 -6.63 17.47 17.50
CA ASN A 35 -5.42 18.31 17.46
C ASN A 35 -4.25 17.80 18.32
N ILE A 36 -4.19 16.50 18.64
CA ILE A 36 -3.05 15.92 19.36
C ILE A 36 -1.80 15.98 18.47
N ARG A 37 -0.73 16.63 18.94
CA ARG A 37 0.54 16.79 18.20
C ARG A 37 1.55 15.70 18.48
N TYR A 38 1.56 15.15 19.69
CA TYR A 38 2.50 14.12 20.11
C TYR A 38 1.78 12.97 20.79
N VAL A 39 2.14 11.75 20.42
CA VAL A 39 1.84 10.54 21.20
C VAL A 39 3.16 9.90 21.55
N ILE A 40 3.44 9.76 22.85
CA ILE A 40 4.70 9.24 23.35
C ILE A 40 4.42 7.94 24.11
N HIS A 41 4.97 6.85 23.61
CA HIS A 41 5.01 5.56 24.28
C HIS A 41 6.29 5.47 25.12
N ALA A 42 6.15 5.60 26.43
CA ALA A 42 7.26 5.48 27.38
C ALA A 42 7.71 4.02 27.61
N ASN A 43 6.86 3.05 27.26
CA ASN A 43 7.18 1.63 27.27
C ASN A 43 6.69 1.00 25.96
N ILE A 44 7.33 -0.10 25.56
CA ILE A 44 6.90 -0.85 24.37
C ILE A 44 5.47 -1.40 24.55
N PRO A 45 4.58 -1.19 23.56
CA PRO A 45 3.28 -1.83 23.53
C PRO A 45 3.35 -3.35 23.44
N ALA A 46 2.25 -4.01 23.78
CA ALA A 46 2.14 -5.47 23.74
C ALA A 46 2.12 -6.03 22.30
N ASP A 47 1.70 -5.23 21.33
CA ASP A 47 1.60 -5.58 19.92
C ASP A 47 1.49 -4.33 19.03
N LEU A 48 1.63 -4.55 17.71
CA LEU A 48 1.56 -3.49 16.70
C LEU A 48 0.16 -2.90 16.55
N GLU A 49 -0.90 -3.68 16.79
CA GLU A 49 -2.27 -3.20 16.74
C GLU A 49 -2.52 -2.13 17.80
N SER A 50 -2.10 -2.40 19.04
CA SER A 50 -2.19 -1.45 20.15
C SER A 50 -1.38 -0.20 19.82
N TYR A 51 -0.13 -0.37 19.40
CA TYR A 51 0.72 0.75 18.99
C TYR A 51 0.07 1.60 17.90
N TYR A 52 -0.43 0.97 16.83
CA TYR A 52 -1.04 1.66 15.69
C TYR A 52 -2.30 2.44 16.09
N GLN A 53 -3.17 1.85 16.92
CA GLN A 53 -4.37 2.53 17.41
C GLN A 53 -4.04 3.71 18.34
N GLU A 54 -3.03 3.55 19.20
CA GLU A 54 -2.61 4.57 20.16
C GLU A 54 -1.88 5.72 19.45
N ALA A 55 -0.88 5.41 18.62
CA ALA A 55 -0.15 6.38 17.80
C ALA A 55 -1.08 7.14 16.83
N GLY A 56 -2.07 6.44 16.25
CA GLY A 56 -3.08 7.02 15.35
C GLY A 56 -4.05 8.02 16.00
N ARG A 57 -3.87 8.36 17.27
CA ARG A 57 -4.57 9.49 17.93
C ARG A 57 -3.98 10.84 17.54
N ALA A 58 -2.70 10.86 17.18
CA ALA A 58 -2.02 12.07 16.76
C ALA A 58 -2.53 12.54 15.39
N GLY A 59 -2.68 13.86 15.20
CA GLY A 59 -2.86 14.46 13.87
C GLY A 59 -4.14 14.10 13.12
N ARG A 60 -5.26 13.83 13.82
CA ARG A 60 -6.55 13.50 13.16
C ARG A 60 -7.14 14.68 12.37
N ASP A 61 -6.75 15.90 12.70
CA ASP A 61 -7.02 17.12 11.94
C ASP A 61 -6.20 17.22 10.62
N GLY A 62 -5.28 16.29 10.38
CA GLY A 62 -4.39 16.29 9.22
C GLY A 62 -3.17 17.22 9.37
N GLY A 63 -3.03 17.89 10.52
CA GLY A 63 -1.85 18.69 10.85
C GLY A 63 -0.62 17.81 11.16
N PRO A 64 0.61 18.37 11.09
CA PRO A 64 1.81 17.66 11.48
C PRO A 64 1.73 17.13 12.92
N ALA A 65 2.13 15.88 13.09
CA ALA A 65 2.13 15.21 14.39
C ALA A 65 3.21 14.11 14.41
N GLU A 66 3.66 13.74 15.60
CA GLU A 66 4.70 12.73 15.81
C GLU A 66 4.23 11.65 16.78
N ALA A 67 4.55 10.41 16.43
CA ALA A 67 4.44 9.25 17.31
C ALA A 67 5.86 8.82 17.70
N ILE A 68 6.16 8.84 19.00
CA ILE A 68 7.49 8.57 19.54
C ILE A 68 7.39 7.33 20.42
N LEU A 69 8.21 6.33 20.12
CA LEU A 69 8.35 5.14 20.95
C LEU A 69 9.73 5.15 21.61
N ILE A 70 9.75 5.24 22.93
CA ILE A 70 10.96 5.09 23.74
C ILE A 70 11.08 3.61 24.08
N TYR A 71 12.14 2.97 23.59
CA TYR A 71 12.38 1.54 23.80
C TYR A 71 13.61 1.30 24.65
N ASN A 72 13.46 0.51 25.72
CA ASN A 72 14.56 -0.07 26.48
C ASN A 72 14.43 -1.59 26.49
N GLU A 73 15.56 -2.30 26.46
CA GLU A 73 15.56 -3.78 26.51
C GLU A 73 14.84 -4.33 27.75
N LYS A 74 14.92 -3.63 28.89
CA LYS A 74 14.24 -4.01 30.14
C LYS A 74 12.71 -4.04 30.00
N ASP A 75 12.14 -3.25 29.08
CA ASP A 75 10.69 -3.24 28.84
C ASP A 75 10.20 -4.58 28.27
N ARG A 76 11.09 -5.35 27.62
CA ARG A 76 10.79 -6.68 27.09
C ARG A 76 10.39 -7.64 28.20
N ASP A 77 11.15 -7.66 29.29
CA ASP A 77 10.89 -8.58 30.41
C ASP A 77 9.61 -8.19 31.15
N ILE A 78 9.36 -6.89 31.30
CA ILE A 78 8.12 -6.38 31.91
C ILE A 78 6.90 -6.81 31.07
N GLN A 79 6.94 -6.62 29.75
CA GLN A 79 5.82 -7.03 28.89
C GLN A 79 5.61 -8.54 28.89
N ARG A 80 6.69 -9.34 28.84
CA ARG A 80 6.59 -10.80 28.93
C ARG A 80 5.92 -11.23 30.23
N TYR A 81 6.33 -10.67 31.36
CA TYR A 81 5.73 -10.95 32.66
C TYR A 81 4.22 -10.62 32.68
N LEU A 82 3.82 -9.46 32.15
CA LEU A 82 2.40 -9.08 32.06
C LEU A 82 1.59 -10.06 31.19
N MET A 83 2.16 -10.54 30.08
CA MET A 83 1.51 -11.51 29.20
C MET A 83 1.37 -12.89 29.86
N GLU A 84 2.38 -13.34 30.60
CA GLU A 84 2.33 -14.58 31.38
C GLU A 84 1.24 -14.52 32.44
N LYS A 85 1.16 -13.40 33.18
CA LYS A 85 0.09 -13.17 34.16
C LYS A 85 -1.30 -13.09 33.54
N GLU A 86 -1.43 -12.46 32.37
CA GLU A 86 -2.69 -12.45 31.63
C GLU A 86 -3.11 -13.88 31.22
N ALA A 87 -2.14 -14.72 30.82
CA ALA A 87 -2.38 -16.08 30.35
C ALA A 87 -2.85 -17.04 31.46
N GLU A 88 -2.43 -16.84 32.71
CA GLU A 88 -2.89 -17.63 33.88
C GLU A 88 -4.43 -17.65 33.99
N GLY A 89 -5.09 -16.57 33.57
CA GLY A 89 -6.55 -16.45 33.59
C GLY A 89 -7.28 -16.96 32.33
N LYS A 90 -6.58 -17.54 31.34
CA LYS A 90 -7.17 -17.94 30.05
C LYS A 90 -7.30 -19.45 29.93
N LYS A 91 -8.41 -19.91 29.34
CA LYS A 91 -8.66 -21.34 29.05
C LYS A 91 -7.90 -21.86 27.84
N ASP A 92 -7.52 -20.99 26.90
CA ASP A 92 -6.74 -21.36 25.70
C ASP A 92 -5.26 -21.55 26.06
N LYS A 93 -4.79 -22.80 26.05
CA LYS A 93 -3.39 -23.15 26.32
C LYS A 93 -2.40 -22.50 25.35
N ASN A 94 -2.84 -22.11 24.16
CA ASN A 94 -2.01 -21.44 23.15
C ASN A 94 -2.06 -19.90 23.24
N TYR A 95 -2.80 -19.34 24.20
CA TYR A 95 -2.96 -17.89 24.34
C TYR A 95 -1.62 -17.16 24.44
N LEU A 96 -0.76 -17.62 25.36
CA LEU A 96 0.55 -17.00 25.58
C LEU A 96 1.41 -17.03 24.32
N ASN A 97 1.47 -18.17 23.62
CA ASN A 97 2.24 -18.31 22.39
C ASN A 97 1.76 -17.35 21.29
N LYS A 98 0.43 -17.17 21.14
CA LYS A 98 -0.14 -16.18 20.20
C LYS A 98 0.26 -14.75 20.57
N ARG A 99 0.17 -14.41 21.86
CA ARG A 99 0.57 -13.10 22.39
C ARG A 99 2.06 -12.82 22.14
N LEU A 100 2.93 -13.76 22.49
CA LEU A 100 4.38 -13.64 22.27
C LEU A 100 4.72 -13.50 20.79
N LYS A 101 3.99 -14.20 19.90
CA LYS A 101 4.17 -14.04 18.45
C LYS A 101 3.87 -12.61 17.98
N ASN A 102 2.80 -11.98 18.49
CA ASN A 102 2.48 -10.60 18.15
C ASN A 102 3.48 -9.62 18.78
N PHE A 103 3.92 -9.89 20.01
CA PHE A 103 4.93 -9.09 20.68
C PHE A 103 6.28 -9.13 19.96
N ASN A 104 6.68 -10.29 19.43
CA ASN A 104 7.91 -10.40 18.64
C ASN A 104 7.91 -9.48 17.42
N LYS A 105 6.76 -9.29 16.76
CA LYS A 105 6.64 -8.34 15.64
C LYS A 105 6.75 -6.88 16.11
N MET A 106 6.30 -6.57 17.32
CA MET A 106 6.51 -5.25 17.93
C MET A 106 8.00 -5.04 18.27
N LEU A 107 8.71 -6.07 18.72
CA LEU A 107 10.16 -6.03 18.93
C LEU A 107 10.90 -5.83 17.60
N GLU A 108 10.56 -6.61 16.57
CA GLU A 108 11.10 -6.42 15.21
C GLU A 108 10.93 -4.97 14.74
N TYR A 109 9.77 -4.35 14.98
CA TYR A 109 9.51 -2.96 14.64
C TYR A 109 10.49 -1.98 15.31
N THR A 110 10.85 -2.20 16.58
CA THR A 110 11.82 -1.36 17.31
C THR A 110 13.25 -1.46 16.77
N GLU A 111 13.60 -2.57 16.12
CA GLU A 111 14.94 -2.84 15.59
C GLU A 111 15.08 -2.52 14.09
N LEU A 112 14.00 -2.06 13.45
CA LEU A 112 14.00 -1.81 12.01
C LEU A 112 15.04 -0.78 11.59
N LYS A 113 15.71 -1.08 10.48
CA LYS A 113 16.55 -0.13 9.72
C LYS A 113 15.86 0.40 8.47
N THR A 114 14.72 -0.18 8.10
CA THR A 114 13.91 0.19 6.94
C THR A 114 12.74 1.11 7.35
N CYS A 115 11.89 1.51 6.40
CA CYS A 115 10.81 2.45 6.66
C CYS A 115 9.80 1.90 7.69
N TYR A 116 9.61 2.61 8.81
CA TYR A 116 8.60 2.22 9.82
C TYR A 116 7.18 2.14 9.24
N ARG A 117 6.82 3.09 8.37
CA ARG A 117 5.49 3.11 7.74
C ARG A 117 5.30 1.91 6.81
N GLU A 118 6.37 1.49 6.12
CA GLU A 118 6.31 0.33 5.24
C GLU A 118 5.96 -0.93 6.04
N TYR A 119 6.69 -1.16 7.15
CA TYR A 119 6.48 -2.33 7.99
C TYR A 119 5.06 -2.38 8.59
N ILE A 120 4.54 -1.26 9.10
CA ILE A 120 3.17 -1.18 9.61
C ILE A 120 2.15 -1.52 8.52
N LEU A 121 2.29 -0.94 7.32
CA LEU A 121 1.34 -1.20 6.24
C LEU A 121 1.40 -2.66 5.79
N LYS A 122 2.61 -3.25 5.67
CA LYS A 122 2.79 -4.68 5.36
C LYS A 122 2.14 -5.57 6.41
N TYR A 123 2.30 -5.21 7.69
CA TYR A 123 1.69 -5.93 8.81
C TYR A 123 0.16 -6.03 8.67
N PHE A 124 -0.51 -4.95 8.26
CA PHE A 124 -1.95 -4.91 8.03
C PHE A 124 -2.38 -5.42 6.65
N GLY A 125 -1.46 -5.96 5.85
CA GLY A 125 -1.76 -6.60 4.57
C GLY A 125 -1.95 -5.64 3.40
N GLU A 126 -1.49 -4.38 3.54
CA GLU A 126 -1.38 -3.49 2.39
C GLU A 126 -0.29 -4.02 1.45
N LYS A 127 -0.53 -3.93 0.14
CA LYS A 127 0.35 -4.55 -0.87
C LYS A 127 0.99 -3.54 -1.83
N MET A 128 0.42 -2.34 -1.98
CA MET A 128 1.04 -1.21 -2.69
C MET A 128 1.68 -0.25 -1.69
N ILE A 129 2.89 -0.57 -1.24
CA ILE A 129 3.56 0.21 -0.20
C ILE A 129 4.91 0.71 -0.70
N ARG A 130 5.16 2.00 -0.50
CA ARG A 130 6.48 2.62 -0.71
C ARG A 130 7.42 2.22 0.43
N ASN A 131 8.63 1.77 0.09
CA ASN A 131 9.66 1.40 1.06
C ASN A 131 10.41 2.60 1.68
N TYR A 132 9.92 3.81 1.42
CA TYR A 132 10.47 5.07 1.90
C TYR A 132 9.32 6.08 2.11
N CYS A 133 9.01 6.46 3.35
CA CYS A 133 7.92 7.42 3.57
C CYS A 133 8.39 8.88 3.55
N GLY A 134 9.68 9.14 3.76
CA GLY A 134 10.26 10.49 3.87
C GLY A 134 10.06 11.19 5.22
N TYR A 135 9.26 10.62 6.12
CA TYR A 135 8.91 11.26 7.41
C TYR A 135 9.39 10.50 8.64
N CYS A 136 9.51 9.17 8.57
CA CYS A 136 9.98 8.38 9.71
C CYS A 136 11.50 8.52 9.89
N GLU A 137 11.99 8.23 11.10
CA GLU A 137 13.40 8.42 11.45
C GLU A 137 14.35 7.68 10.51
N ASN A 138 14.05 6.41 10.18
CA ASN A 138 14.87 5.62 9.26
C ASN A 138 14.92 6.25 7.85
N CYS A 139 13.80 6.77 7.35
CA CYS A 139 13.77 7.45 6.06
C CYS A 139 14.46 8.82 6.09
N LYS A 140 14.41 9.55 7.22
CA LYS A 140 15.13 10.83 7.36
C LYS A 140 16.65 10.65 7.27
N LYS A 141 17.17 9.50 7.68
CA LYS A 141 18.60 9.15 7.64
C LYS A 141 19.04 8.48 6.33
N GLU A 142 18.12 8.14 5.45
CA GLU A 142 18.42 7.46 4.19
C GLU A 142 19.22 8.38 3.26
N LYS A 143 20.34 7.88 2.75
CA LYS A 143 21.23 8.63 1.85
C LYS A 143 21.00 8.26 0.38
N ASN A 144 20.49 7.06 0.12
CA ASN A 144 20.24 6.59 -1.21
C ASN A 144 18.90 7.12 -1.75
N ILE A 145 18.68 8.43 -1.75
CA ILE A 145 17.44 9.06 -2.21
C ILE A 145 17.73 10.08 -3.32
N LYS A 146 16.88 10.07 -4.35
CA LYS A 146 16.96 10.99 -5.50
C LYS A 146 15.60 11.57 -5.83
N ASP A 147 15.60 12.79 -6.36
CA ASP A 147 14.41 13.46 -6.87
C ASP A 147 14.13 13.03 -8.32
N PHE A 148 13.06 12.25 -8.51
CA PHE A 148 12.58 11.76 -9.81
C PHE A 148 11.41 12.60 -10.36
N SER A 149 11.28 13.85 -9.93
CA SER A 149 10.20 14.74 -10.39
C SER A 149 10.28 14.99 -11.90
N LEU A 150 11.47 14.98 -12.49
CA LEU A 150 11.64 15.19 -13.92
C LEU A 150 11.07 14.02 -14.74
N GLU A 151 11.35 12.79 -14.33
CA GLU A 151 10.86 11.56 -14.95
C GLU A 151 9.35 11.46 -14.80
N ALA A 152 8.82 11.81 -13.63
CA ALA A 152 7.37 11.94 -13.42
C ALA A 152 6.73 12.97 -14.37
N LYS A 153 7.36 14.13 -14.57
CA LYS A 153 6.90 15.15 -15.53
C LYS A 153 6.93 14.64 -16.96
N LYS A 154 7.97 13.91 -17.37
CA LYS A 154 8.08 13.28 -18.71
C LYS A 154 6.92 12.30 -18.94
N ILE A 155 6.66 11.41 -17.97
CA ILE A 155 5.59 10.41 -18.06
C ILE A 155 4.20 11.06 -18.08
N ILE A 156 3.91 11.99 -17.17
CA ILE A 156 2.63 12.74 -17.15
C ILE A 156 2.41 13.47 -18.47
N SER A 157 3.46 14.13 -18.98
CA SER A 157 3.43 14.80 -20.27
C SER A 157 3.14 13.85 -21.43
N GLY A 158 3.69 12.64 -21.38
CA GLY A 158 3.45 11.58 -22.36
C GLY A 158 2.00 11.08 -22.34
N VAL A 159 1.45 10.82 -21.15
CA VAL A 159 0.04 10.43 -20.97
C VAL A 159 -0.90 11.50 -21.55
N GLY A 160 -0.66 12.77 -21.20
CA GLY A 160 -1.48 13.89 -21.69
C GLY A 160 -1.42 14.07 -23.20
N ARG A 161 -0.20 14.04 -23.79
CA ARG A 161 -0.02 14.19 -25.25
C ARG A 161 -0.59 13.02 -26.04
N ALA A 162 -0.53 11.81 -25.48
CA ALA A 162 -1.17 10.64 -26.05
C ALA A 162 -2.70 10.58 -25.79
N LYS A 163 -3.29 11.67 -25.30
CA LYS A 163 -4.73 11.83 -25.04
C LYS A 163 -5.30 10.72 -24.16
N GLU A 164 -4.54 10.31 -23.14
CA GLU A 164 -4.96 9.29 -22.16
C GLU A 164 -5.40 7.95 -22.80
N SER A 165 -4.79 7.58 -23.93
CA SER A 165 -5.25 6.47 -24.78
C SER A 165 -4.32 5.25 -24.80
N LEU A 166 -3.22 5.28 -24.04
CA LEU A 166 -2.18 4.25 -24.05
C LEU A 166 -2.15 3.47 -22.73
N GLY A 167 -1.90 2.16 -22.82
CA GLY A 167 -1.53 1.33 -21.68
C GLY A 167 -0.05 1.51 -21.29
N ILE A 168 0.35 0.87 -20.18
CA ILE A 168 1.67 1.03 -19.56
C ILE A 168 2.81 0.71 -20.54
N SER A 169 2.82 -0.50 -21.12
CA SER A 169 3.92 -0.94 -21.99
C SER A 169 4.00 -0.12 -23.29
N THR A 170 2.85 0.23 -23.87
CA THR A 170 2.79 1.09 -25.06
C THR A 170 3.31 2.50 -24.75
N LEU A 171 2.98 3.06 -23.59
CA LEU A 171 3.51 4.35 -23.16
C LEU A 171 5.03 4.27 -22.94
N ALA A 172 5.53 3.23 -22.29
CA ALA A 172 6.97 3.03 -22.07
C ALA A 172 7.74 2.96 -23.40
N ASN A 173 7.25 2.18 -24.37
CA ASN A 173 7.83 2.12 -25.72
C ASN A 173 7.84 3.49 -26.41
N MET A 174 6.74 4.24 -26.34
CA MET A 174 6.65 5.60 -26.89
C MET A 174 7.69 6.54 -26.25
N LEU A 175 7.81 6.53 -24.92
CA LEU A 175 8.79 7.36 -24.18
C LEU A 175 10.23 6.97 -24.50
N MET A 176 10.52 5.70 -24.76
CA MET A 176 11.81 5.21 -25.23
C MET A 176 12.08 5.50 -26.72
N GLY A 177 11.05 5.88 -27.49
CA GLY A 177 11.16 6.13 -28.92
C GLY A 177 11.12 4.87 -29.78
N LYS A 178 10.57 3.77 -29.25
CA LYS A 178 10.31 2.54 -29.99
C LYS A 178 8.97 2.65 -30.70
N ALA A 179 8.98 2.89 -32.01
CA ALA A 179 7.78 2.97 -32.82
C ALA A 179 7.24 1.58 -33.20
N ASP A 180 5.92 1.46 -33.25
CA ASP A 180 5.22 0.38 -33.94
C ASP A 180 4.24 0.97 -34.99
N THR A 181 3.72 0.12 -35.89
CA THR A 181 2.81 0.54 -36.97
C THR A 181 1.58 1.29 -36.43
N LYS A 182 1.08 0.92 -35.25
CA LYS A 182 -0.10 1.54 -34.63
C LYS A 182 0.22 2.93 -34.07
N MET A 183 1.43 3.13 -33.55
CA MET A 183 1.92 4.43 -33.09
C MET A 183 2.12 5.41 -34.23
N LEU A 184 2.75 4.96 -35.32
CA LEU A 184 2.96 5.77 -36.53
C LEU A 184 1.64 6.23 -37.13
N ASN A 185 0.66 5.32 -37.25
CA ASN A 185 -0.68 5.65 -37.73
C ASN A 185 -1.41 6.67 -36.86
N LYS A 186 -1.07 6.74 -35.56
CA LYS A 186 -1.62 7.71 -34.61
C LYS A 186 -0.79 9.00 -34.51
N GLY A 187 0.31 9.12 -35.25
CA GLY A 187 1.23 10.26 -35.20
C GLY A 187 1.94 10.41 -33.85
N LEU A 188 2.08 9.33 -33.08
CA LEU A 188 2.72 9.36 -31.76
C LEU A 188 4.25 9.49 -31.85
N ASP A 189 4.84 9.28 -33.02
CA ASP A 189 6.24 9.56 -33.32
C ASP A 189 6.56 11.07 -33.40
N LYS A 190 5.52 11.90 -33.64
CA LYS A 190 5.68 13.35 -33.88
C LYS A 190 5.51 14.20 -32.62
N ILE A 191 5.05 13.62 -31.51
CA ILE A 191 4.86 14.37 -30.26
C ILE A 191 6.20 14.54 -29.53
N SER A 192 6.35 15.66 -28.82
CA SER A 192 7.62 16.01 -28.15
C SER A 192 8.07 15.04 -27.05
N THR A 193 7.21 14.13 -26.61
CA THR A 193 7.51 13.11 -25.61
C THR A 193 7.96 11.77 -26.20
N PHE A 194 7.93 11.63 -27.53
CA PHE A 194 8.43 10.43 -28.19
C PHE A 194 9.96 10.37 -28.05
N GLY A 195 10.47 9.31 -27.42
CA GLY A 195 11.91 9.17 -27.20
C GLY A 195 12.51 10.11 -26.15
N ILE A 196 11.72 10.72 -25.28
CA ILE A 196 12.21 11.62 -24.21
C ILE A 196 12.92 10.88 -23.05
N MET A 197 12.81 9.54 -23.03
CA MET A 197 13.40 8.60 -22.06
C MET A 197 14.15 7.47 -22.78
N ARG A 198 14.91 7.80 -23.84
CA ARG A 198 15.67 6.82 -24.65
C ARG A 198 16.73 6.05 -23.86
N GLU A 199 17.31 6.68 -22.84
CA GLU A 199 18.40 6.11 -22.03
C GLU A 199 17.89 5.24 -20.88
N ASP A 200 16.60 5.33 -20.57
CA ASP A 200 15.97 4.60 -19.47
C ASP A 200 15.56 3.18 -19.91
N LYS A 201 15.70 2.21 -19.00
CA LYS A 201 15.25 0.83 -19.26
C LYS A 201 13.73 0.72 -19.25
N GLN A 202 13.17 -0.08 -20.16
CA GLN A 202 11.70 -0.28 -20.24
C GLN A 202 11.10 -0.75 -18.92
N GLU A 203 11.70 -1.77 -18.29
CA GLU A 203 11.26 -2.31 -16.99
C GLU A 203 11.21 -1.24 -15.91
N TRP A 204 12.18 -0.32 -15.92
CA TRP A 204 12.23 0.79 -14.97
C TRP A 204 11.10 1.79 -15.22
N ILE A 205 10.85 2.17 -16.48
CA ILE A 205 9.74 3.07 -16.84
C ILE A 205 8.39 2.46 -16.45
N GLU A 206 8.15 1.20 -16.79
CA GLU A 206 6.90 0.49 -16.47
C GLU A 206 6.69 0.40 -14.94
N SER A 207 7.75 0.06 -14.21
CA SER A 207 7.77 0.04 -12.74
C SER A 207 7.48 1.43 -12.15
N PHE A 208 8.09 2.49 -12.71
CA PHE A 208 7.86 3.86 -12.27
C PHE A 208 6.43 4.34 -12.57
N ILE A 209 5.85 3.99 -13.72
CA ILE A 209 4.44 4.25 -14.04
C ILE A 209 3.52 3.60 -13.00
N ASN A 210 3.77 2.35 -12.63
CA ASN A 210 2.97 1.65 -11.62
C ASN A 210 3.04 2.34 -10.25
N TYR A 211 4.21 2.82 -9.84
CA TYR A 211 4.35 3.69 -8.67
C TYR A 211 3.50 4.97 -8.79
N MET A 212 3.50 5.62 -9.96
CA MET A 212 2.66 6.80 -10.16
C MET A 212 1.16 6.49 -10.07
N ILE A 213 0.73 5.26 -10.39
CA ILE A 213 -0.64 4.80 -10.19
C ILE A 213 -0.93 4.60 -8.68
N SER A 214 -0.03 3.97 -7.92
CA SER A 214 -0.24 3.76 -6.48
C SER A 214 -0.36 5.07 -5.70
N GLU A 215 0.42 6.09 -6.09
CA GLU A 215 0.36 7.44 -5.53
C GLU A 215 -0.80 8.29 -6.07
N LYS A 216 -1.63 7.73 -6.97
CA LYS A 216 -2.77 8.40 -7.62
C LYS A 216 -2.37 9.63 -8.44
N TYR A 217 -1.11 9.70 -8.89
CA TYR A 217 -0.63 10.66 -9.88
C TYR A 217 -1.12 10.31 -11.28
N LEU A 218 -1.23 9.01 -11.55
CA LEU A 218 -1.91 8.43 -12.69
C LEU A 218 -3.06 7.54 -12.20
N VAL A 219 -4.00 7.26 -13.10
CA VAL A 219 -5.09 6.32 -12.88
C VAL A 219 -5.15 5.39 -14.07
N GLN A 220 -5.27 4.09 -13.83
CA GLN A 220 -5.52 3.15 -14.89
C GLN A 220 -7.02 2.90 -15.04
N SER A 221 -7.54 2.98 -16.27
CA SER A 221 -8.94 2.67 -16.54
C SER A 221 -9.23 1.17 -16.35
N ALA A 222 -10.45 0.85 -15.92
CA ALA A 222 -10.94 -0.53 -15.95
C ALA A 222 -11.23 -0.99 -17.38
N GLY A 223 -11.19 -2.30 -17.65
CA GLY A 223 -11.60 -2.91 -18.92
C GLY A 223 -10.59 -3.87 -19.54
N SER A 224 -10.89 -4.37 -20.75
CA SER A 224 -10.00 -5.28 -21.52
C SER A 224 -8.74 -4.59 -22.04
N PHE A 225 -8.82 -3.26 -22.23
CA PHE A 225 -7.72 -2.45 -22.72
C PHE A 225 -7.51 -1.27 -21.76
N PRO A 226 -6.91 -1.51 -20.59
CA PRO A 226 -6.68 -0.47 -19.61
C PRO A 226 -5.72 0.59 -20.16
N VAL A 227 -6.15 1.85 -20.13
CA VAL A 227 -5.35 3.01 -20.54
C VAL A 227 -5.01 3.87 -19.33
N LEU A 228 -3.90 4.59 -19.42
CA LEU A 228 -3.45 5.53 -18.41
C LEU A 228 -4.16 6.87 -18.58
N LYS A 229 -4.69 7.36 -17.47
CA LYS A 229 -5.30 8.68 -17.30
C LYS A 229 -4.53 9.48 -16.28
N LEU A 230 -4.65 10.80 -16.35
CA LEU A 230 -4.09 11.71 -15.37
C LEU A 230 -4.87 11.59 -14.06
N GLY A 231 -4.14 11.46 -12.94
CA GLY A 231 -4.72 11.39 -11.60
C GLY A 231 -5.12 12.76 -11.06
N LYS A 232 -5.52 12.88 -9.80
CA LYS A 232 -5.94 14.17 -9.23
C LYS A 232 -4.77 15.13 -8.97
N LYS A 233 -3.60 14.58 -8.64
CA LYS A 233 -2.41 15.33 -8.20
C LYS A 233 -1.38 15.59 -9.31
N TYR A 234 -1.68 15.27 -10.58
CA TYR A 234 -0.69 15.40 -11.66
C TYR A 234 -0.23 16.86 -11.86
N LYS A 235 -1.13 17.84 -11.68
CA LYS A 235 -0.82 19.26 -11.83
C LYS A 235 0.19 19.72 -10.80
N ASP A 236 0.08 19.23 -9.57
CA ASP A 236 1.00 19.59 -8.49
C ASP A 236 2.43 19.10 -8.78
N ILE A 237 2.58 17.94 -9.43
CA ILE A 237 3.89 17.47 -9.91
C ILE A 237 4.40 18.36 -11.04
N LEU A 238 3.57 18.64 -12.05
CA LEU A 238 3.97 19.48 -13.19
C LEU A 238 4.43 20.87 -12.75
N ASN A 239 3.68 21.48 -11.82
CA ASN A 239 3.95 22.80 -11.25
C ASN A 239 5.12 22.79 -10.24
N GLY A 240 5.58 21.62 -9.79
CA GLY A 240 6.65 21.50 -8.81
C GLY A 240 6.22 21.67 -7.34
N ASN A 241 4.91 21.71 -7.08
CA ASN A 241 4.34 21.72 -5.73
C ASN A 241 4.59 20.40 -4.98
N ILE A 242 4.70 19.29 -5.71
CA ILE A 242 5.02 17.96 -5.17
C ILE A 242 6.32 17.46 -5.81
N LYS A 243 7.30 17.11 -4.96
CA LYS A 243 8.52 16.41 -5.38
C LYS A 243 8.33 14.89 -5.31
N VAL A 244 8.92 14.18 -6.26
CA VAL A 244 8.89 12.71 -6.35
C VAL A 244 10.23 12.14 -5.88
N ILE A 245 10.45 12.13 -4.57
CA ILE A 245 11.70 11.61 -3.97
C ILE A 245 11.61 10.08 -3.84
N ARG A 246 12.61 9.31 -4.25
CA ARG A 246 12.61 7.84 -4.12
C ARG A 246 14.01 7.29 -3.91
N LYS A 247 14.14 6.01 -3.53
CA LYS A 247 15.46 5.38 -3.48
C LYS A 247 15.98 5.09 -4.88
N GLU A 248 17.27 5.24 -5.14
CA GLU A 248 17.83 5.00 -6.48
C GLU A 248 17.78 3.52 -6.87
N ASP A 249 18.00 2.63 -5.90
CA ASP A 249 17.99 1.19 -6.06
C ASP A 249 16.64 0.57 -5.70
N GLU A 250 15.57 1.37 -5.65
CA GLU A 250 14.24 0.90 -5.29
C GLU A 250 13.77 -0.17 -6.29
N LYS A 251 14.05 -1.43 -5.96
CA LYS A 251 13.35 -2.56 -6.53
C LYS A 251 11.93 -2.43 -6.02
N ILE A 252 11.02 -2.06 -6.91
CA ILE A 252 9.60 -2.15 -6.61
C ILE A 252 9.29 -3.64 -6.58
N ASP A 253 9.40 -4.22 -5.39
CA ASP A 253 8.94 -5.57 -5.15
C ASP A 253 7.43 -5.52 -5.10
N PHE A 254 6.81 -5.82 -6.24
CA PHE A 254 5.39 -6.05 -6.28
C PHE A 254 5.17 -7.42 -5.61
N ASP A 255 5.02 -7.42 -4.29
CA ASP A 255 4.70 -8.60 -3.46
C ASP A 255 3.40 -9.31 -3.94
N TYR A 256 2.64 -8.64 -4.81
CA TYR A 256 1.59 -9.23 -5.63
C TYR A 256 2.02 -10.43 -6.46
N TYR A 257 3.21 -10.41 -7.08
CA TYR A 257 3.70 -11.54 -7.86
C TYR A 257 4.12 -12.70 -6.96
N GLU A 258 4.37 -12.47 -5.66
CA GLU A 258 4.63 -13.51 -4.66
C GLU A 258 3.35 -14.13 -4.08
N ASN A 259 2.21 -13.46 -4.20
CA ASN A 259 0.91 -14.00 -3.78
C ASN A 259 0.58 -15.28 -4.57
N ASN A 260 0.49 -16.42 -3.86
CA ASN A 260 0.25 -17.74 -4.48
C ASN A 260 -1.04 -17.77 -5.31
N LEU A 261 -2.13 -17.19 -4.81
CA LEU A 261 -3.37 -17.10 -5.57
C LEU A 261 -3.19 -16.25 -6.84
N PHE A 262 -2.49 -15.12 -6.78
CA PHE A 262 -2.17 -14.37 -8.00
C PHE A 262 -1.35 -15.22 -8.99
N LYS A 263 -0.34 -15.96 -8.54
CA LYS A 263 0.46 -16.85 -9.41
C LYS A 263 -0.44 -17.87 -10.11
N GLU A 264 -1.37 -18.47 -9.38
CA GLU A 264 -2.35 -19.42 -9.94
C GLU A 264 -3.30 -18.78 -10.94
N LEU A 265 -3.89 -17.62 -10.60
CA LEU A 265 -4.79 -16.90 -11.50
C LEU A 265 -4.05 -16.43 -12.76
N ASN A 266 -2.79 -16.01 -12.62
CA ASN A 266 -1.95 -15.63 -13.75
C ASN A 266 -1.60 -16.84 -14.63
N SER A 267 -1.36 -18.01 -14.03
CA SER A 267 -1.17 -19.27 -14.76
C SER A 267 -2.42 -19.66 -15.56
N LEU A 268 -3.60 -19.62 -14.90
CA LEU A 268 -4.89 -19.87 -15.54
C LEU A 268 -5.16 -18.89 -16.70
N ARG A 269 -4.85 -17.61 -16.49
CA ARG A 269 -4.94 -16.59 -17.55
C ARG A 269 -4.04 -16.90 -18.73
N LYS A 270 -2.79 -17.32 -18.49
CA LYS A 270 -1.85 -17.72 -19.56
C LYS A 270 -2.33 -18.94 -20.33
N GLU A 271 -2.94 -19.91 -19.64
CA GLU A 271 -3.51 -21.10 -20.28
C GLU A 271 -4.66 -20.73 -21.23
N ILE A 272 -5.63 -19.95 -20.75
CA ILE A 272 -6.76 -19.48 -21.57
C ILE A 272 -6.26 -18.62 -22.74
N SER A 273 -5.29 -17.74 -22.49
CA SER A 273 -4.68 -16.88 -23.50
C SER A 273 -4.03 -17.67 -24.64
N LYS A 274 -3.27 -18.72 -24.32
CA LYS A 274 -2.69 -19.63 -25.30
C LYS A 274 -3.77 -20.36 -26.10
N LYS A 275 -4.81 -20.85 -25.42
CA LYS A 275 -5.90 -21.60 -26.06
C LYS A 275 -6.71 -20.74 -27.05
N GLU A 276 -6.95 -19.48 -26.71
CA GLU A 276 -7.74 -18.55 -27.52
C GLU A 276 -6.88 -17.70 -28.47
N ASN A 277 -5.56 -17.86 -28.46
CA ASN A 277 -4.60 -17.09 -29.26
C ASN A 277 -4.78 -15.56 -29.11
N ILE A 278 -5.06 -15.11 -27.88
CA ILE A 278 -5.21 -13.70 -27.50
C ILE A 278 -4.20 -13.35 -26.40
N ALA A 279 -3.79 -12.09 -26.28
CA ALA A 279 -2.84 -11.69 -25.24
C ALA A 279 -3.45 -11.83 -23.83
N PRO A 280 -2.67 -12.24 -22.79
CA PRO A 280 -3.19 -12.52 -21.44
C PRO A 280 -4.02 -11.38 -20.84
N TYR A 281 -3.58 -10.13 -21.01
CA TYR A 281 -4.25 -8.97 -20.44
C TYR A 281 -5.67 -8.72 -21.00
N ILE A 282 -6.00 -9.28 -22.17
CA ILE A 282 -7.34 -9.16 -22.79
C ILE A 282 -8.39 -9.87 -21.94
N ILE A 283 -8.01 -11.02 -21.35
CA ILE A 283 -8.85 -11.81 -20.43
C ILE A 283 -9.10 -10.97 -19.16
N PHE A 284 -8.03 -10.73 -18.39
CA PHE A 284 -8.03 -9.87 -17.20
C PHE A 284 -6.71 -9.13 -17.10
N SER A 285 -6.73 -7.86 -16.70
CA SER A 285 -5.49 -7.11 -16.42
C SER A 285 -4.81 -7.65 -15.16
N ASP A 286 -3.51 -7.38 -15.00
CA ASP A 286 -2.79 -7.73 -13.76
C ASP A 286 -3.48 -7.13 -12.53
N MET A 287 -3.92 -5.87 -12.62
CA MET A 287 -4.68 -5.22 -11.55
C MET A 287 -5.99 -5.94 -11.22
N THR A 288 -6.66 -6.52 -12.21
CA THR A 288 -7.89 -7.30 -11.98
C THR A 288 -7.57 -8.60 -11.24
N LEU A 289 -6.50 -9.31 -11.64
CA LEU A 289 -6.06 -10.54 -10.95
C LEU A 289 -5.57 -10.26 -9.53
N ILE A 290 -4.89 -9.13 -9.33
CA ILE A 290 -4.47 -8.64 -8.03
C ILE A 290 -5.70 -8.42 -7.14
N GLU A 291 -6.69 -7.68 -7.63
CA GLU A 291 -7.90 -7.38 -6.87
C GLU A 291 -8.73 -8.65 -6.58
N MET A 292 -8.74 -9.64 -7.49
CA MET A 292 -9.29 -10.98 -7.23
C MET A 292 -8.56 -11.70 -6.10
N ALA A 293 -7.22 -11.74 -6.16
CA ALA A 293 -6.41 -12.42 -5.16
C ALA A 293 -6.48 -11.74 -3.77
N GLU A 294 -6.68 -10.42 -3.74
CA GLU A 294 -6.92 -9.65 -2.51
C GLU A 294 -8.32 -9.91 -1.94
N LYS A 295 -9.37 -9.74 -2.75
CA LYS A 295 -10.75 -9.76 -2.27
C LYS A 295 -11.33 -11.17 -2.10
N LYS A 296 -10.70 -12.18 -2.70
CA LYS A 296 -11.11 -13.59 -2.68
C LYS A 296 -12.65 -13.74 -2.84
N PRO A 297 -13.22 -13.25 -3.95
CA PRO A 297 -14.67 -13.26 -4.18
C PRO A 297 -15.21 -14.69 -4.15
N ARG A 298 -16.38 -14.89 -3.52
CA ARG A 298 -16.96 -16.23 -3.35
C ARG A 298 -18.11 -16.55 -4.28
N ASN A 299 -18.66 -15.52 -4.92
CA ASN A 299 -19.81 -15.65 -5.81
C ASN A 299 -19.73 -14.63 -6.95
N ARG A 300 -20.63 -14.78 -7.93
CA ARG A 300 -20.75 -13.89 -9.09
C ARG A 300 -20.89 -12.42 -8.70
N TRP A 301 -21.66 -12.10 -7.66
CA TRP A 301 -21.88 -10.72 -7.23
C TRP A 301 -20.61 -10.08 -6.70
N ASP A 302 -19.80 -10.81 -5.96
CA ASP A 302 -18.50 -10.33 -5.48
C ASP A 302 -17.50 -10.15 -6.62
N MET A 303 -17.52 -11.04 -7.62
CA MET A 303 -16.72 -10.89 -8.84
C MET A 303 -17.09 -9.62 -9.60
N LEU A 304 -18.38 -9.28 -9.72
CA LEU A 304 -18.82 -8.06 -10.41
C LEU A 304 -18.46 -6.76 -9.67
N LYS A 305 -18.08 -6.82 -8.38
CA LYS A 305 -17.55 -5.67 -7.63
C LYS A 305 -16.07 -5.39 -7.92
N ILE A 306 -15.36 -6.31 -8.58
CA ILE A 306 -13.96 -6.17 -8.94
C ILE A 306 -13.84 -5.31 -10.19
N LYS A 307 -12.95 -4.32 -10.17
CA LYS A 307 -12.79 -3.40 -11.29
C LYS A 307 -12.25 -4.16 -12.50
N GLY A 308 -12.88 -3.95 -13.66
CA GLY A 308 -12.50 -4.62 -14.90
C GLY A 308 -13.26 -5.91 -15.19
N ILE A 309 -14.18 -6.33 -14.31
CA ILE A 309 -15.08 -7.47 -14.53
C ILE A 309 -16.49 -6.95 -14.83
N GLY A 310 -16.79 -6.80 -16.12
CA GLY A 310 -18.17 -6.57 -16.59
C GLY A 310 -18.93 -7.89 -16.78
N ASN A 311 -20.25 -7.82 -16.94
CA ASN A 311 -21.11 -8.99 -17.18
C ASN A 311 -20.61 -9.88 -18.33
N GLN A 312 -20.18 -9.27 -19.45
CA GLN A 312 -19.66 -10.02 -20.59
C GLN A 312 -18.37 -10.77 -20.25
N LYS A 313 -17.41 -10.10 -19.60
CA LYS A 313 -16.16 -10.73 -19.16
C LYS A 313 -16.38 -11.82 -18.12
N PHE A 314 -17.34 -11.62 -17.22
CA PHE A 314 -17.70 -12.65 -16.26
C PHE A 314 -18.22 -13.90 -16.98
N LYS A 315 -19.11 -13.72 -17.95
CA LYS A 315 -19.65 -14.82 -18.76
C LYS A 315 -18.58 -15.53 -19.59
N SER A 316 -17.63 -14.78 -20.16
CA SER A 316 -16.56 -15.36 -20.97
C SER A 316 -15.50 -16.09 -20.14
N TYR A 317 -15.09 -15.52 -19.01
CA TYR A 317 -13.92 -16.00 -18.26
C TYR A 317 -14.13 -16.10 -16.75
N GLY A 318 -15.00 -15.25 -16.18
CA GLY A 318 -15.14 -15.09 -14.73
C GLY A 318 -15.49 -16.35 -13.97
N GLU A 319 -16.27 -17.26 -14.54
CA GLU A 319 -16.64 -18.53 -13.88
C GLU A 319 -15.41 -19.39 -13.54
N LYS A 320 -14.49 -19.56 -14.50
CA LYS A 320 -13.26 -20.35 -14.30
C LYS A 320 -12.33 -19.74 -13.23
N PHE A 321 -12.25 -18.42 -13.18
CA PHE A 321 -11.45 -17.72 -12.17
C PHE A 321 -12.11 -17.82 -10.79
N LEU A 322 -13.44 -17.69 -10.72
CA LEU A 322 -14.18 -17.84 -9.46
C LEU A 322 -14.03 -19.25 -8.88
N GLU A 323 -14.12 -20.28 -9.73
CA GLU A 323 -13.87 -21.67 -9.34
C GLU A 323 -12.47 -21.85 -8.76
N ARG A 324 -11.44 -21.35 -9.45
CA ARG A 324 -10.04 -21.41 -8.98
C ARG A 324 -9.85 -20.70 -7.64
N ILE A 325 -10.44 -19.52 -7.45
CA ILE A 325 -10.38 -18.77 -6.19
C ILE A 325 -11.03 -19.56 -5.05
N ASN A 326 -12.19 -20.16 -5.30
CA ASN A 326 -12.91 -20.94 -4.30
C ASN A 326 -12.12 -22.18 -3.88
N ASN A 327 -11.52 -22.91 -4.83
CA ASN A 327 -10.70 -24.08 -4.54
C ASN A 327 -9.47 -23.72 -3.70
N TYR A 328 -8.74 -22.67 -4.10
CA TYR A 328 -7.60 -22.16 -3.32
C TYR A 328 -7.99 -21.80 -1.87
N CYS A 329 -9.16 -21.16 -1.68
CA CYS A 329 -9.63 -20.82 -0.33
C CYS A 329 -10.07 -22.03 0.50
N MET A 330 -10.41 -23.15 -0.14
CA MET A 330 -10.70 -24.42 0.57
C MET A 330 -9.40 -25.10 0.97
N GLU A 331 -8.40 -25.11 0.10
CA GLU A 331 -7.07 -25.68 0.36
C GLU A 331 -6.32 -24.95 1.48
N GLU A 332 -6.41 -23.61 1.59
CA GLU A 332 -5.82 -22.84 2.70
C GLU A 332 -6.47 -23.12 4.08
N ARG A 333 -7.64 -23.77 4.14
CA ARG A 333 -8.36 -24.04 5.39
C ARG A 333 -8.09 -25.42 5.99
N VAL A 334 -7.35 -26.26 5.26
CA VAL A 334 -6.86 -27.58 5.68
C VAL A 334 -5.44 -27.40 6.21
#